data_AF-A0A847VU89-F1
#
_entry.id   AF-A0A847VU89-F1
#
_cell.length_a   1.000
_cell.length_b   1.000
_cell.length_c   1.000
_cell.angle_alpha   90.00
_cell.angle_beta   90.00
_cell.angle_gamma   90.00
#
_symmetry.space_group_name_H-M   'P 1'
#
loop_
_entity.id
_entity.type
_entity.pdbx_description
1 polymer ?
#
loop_
_entity_poly.entity_id
_entity_poly.type
_entity_poly.pdbx_seq_one_letter_code
_entity_poly.pdbx_strand_id
1 'polypeptide(L)'
;MNFIQVLLLSLFIAFMAVETYWWGGAIYIARPVFAGPLVGLLMGDIQTGLLVGGSVEMMFLGGLAMGAYSPPNAYIGGMVGTAMAILSGGNMEVGIALAYPIGVLVQMLNYIV
;
A
#
# COMPACT_ATOMS: atom_id res chain seq x y z
N MET A 1 -12.79 -6.30 12.43
CA MET A 1 -13.21 -5.92 11.05
C MET A 1 -14.48 -6.67 10.71
N ASN A 2 -15.45 -5.97 10.13
CA ASN A 2 -16.69 -6.61 9.67
C ASN A 2 -16.51 -7.18 8.26
N PHE A 3 -17.28 -8.20 7.89
CA PHE A 3 -17.19 -8.83 6.56
C PHE A 3 -17.33 -7.81 5.41
N ILE A 4 -18.28 -6.88 5.54
CA ILE A 4 -18.50 -5.79 4.57
C ILE A 4 -17.24 -4.93 4.41
N GLN A 5 -16.53 -4.66 5.50
CA GLN A 5 -15.32 -3.84 5.49
C GLN A 5 -14.17 -4.55 4.78
N VAL A 6 -14.02 -5.87 5.00
CA VAL A 6 -13.04 -6.70 4.28
C VAL A 6 -13.33 -6.68 2.78
N LEU A 7 -14.60 -6.84 2.39
CA LEU A 7 -15.01 -6.80 0.99
C LEU A 7 -14.69 -5.44 0.35
N LEU A 8 -15.06 -4.33 1.01
CA LEU A 8 -14.77 -2.98 0.53
C LEU A 8 -13.27 -2.71 0.41
N LEU A 9 -12.46 -3.13 1.39
CA LEU A 9 -11.00 -2.99 1.33
C LEU A 9 -10.40 -3.81 0.18
N SER A 10 -10.84 -5.05 -0.01
CA SER A 10 -10.35 -5.89 -1.11
C SER A 10 -10.69 -5.33 -2.49
N LEU A 11 -11.91 -4.82 -2.68
CA LEU A 11 -12.33 -4.16 -3.92
C LEU A 11 -11.55 -2.86 -4.16
N PHE A 12 -11.34 -2.08 -3.11
CA PHE A 12 -10.56 -0.85 -3.18
C PHE A 12 -9.11 -1.15 -3.60
N ILE A 13 -8.43 -2.08 -2.91
CA ILE A 13 -7.04 -2.46 -3.24
C ILE A 13 -6.95 -3.04 -4.65
N ALA A 14 -7.91 -3.86 -5.08
CA ALA A 14 -7.97 -4.38 -6.44
C ALA A 14 -8.12 -3.26 -7.49
N PHE A 15 -8.97 -2.26 -7.22
CA PHE A 15 -9.13 -1.11 -8.12
C PHE A 15 -7.84 -0.28 -8.21
N MET A 16 -7.16 -0.03 -7.09
CA MET A 16 -5.88 0.70 -7.08
C MET A 16 -4.77 -0.08 -7.80
N ALA A 17 -4.80 -1.41 -7.74
CA ALA A 17 -3.88 -2.26 -8.51
C ALA A 17 -4.10 -2.10 -10.03
N VAL A 18 -5.34 -1.94 -10.50
CA VAL A 18 -5.62 -1.67 -11.92
C VAL A 18 -5.00 -0.34 -12.37
N GLU A 19 -5.04 0.70 -11.53
CA GLU A 19 -4.35 1.96 -11.85
C GLU A 19 -2.84 1.78 -11.99
N THR A 20 -2.24 0.98 -11.11
CA THR A 20 -0.80 0.70 -11.14
C THR A 20 -0.38 -0.05 -12.40
N TYR A 21 -1.10 -1.13 -12.77
CA TYR A 21 -0.66 -2.01 -13.85
C TYR A 21 -1.23 -1.66 -15.23
N TRP A 22 -2.49 -1.21 -15.29
CA TRP A 22 -3.19 -0.99 -16.56
C TRP A 22 -3.05 0.45 -17.05
N TRP A 23 -2.99 1.41 -16.13
CA TRP A 23 -2.79 2.83 -16.45
C TRP A 23 -1.34 3.28 -16.23
N GLY A 24 -0.44 2.32 -16.00
CA GLY A 24 1.00 2.56 -15.85
C GLY A 24 1.36 3.45 -14.65
N GLY A 25 0.48 3.56 -13.65
CA GLY A 25 0.69 4.45 -12.51
C GLY A 25 0.74 5.94 -12.88
N ALA A 26 0.13 6.35 -14.01
CA ALA A 26 0.22 7.72 -14.52
C ALA A 26 -0.44 8.75 -13.59
N ILE A 27 -1.38 8.33 -12.74
CA ILE A 27 -2.16 9.22 -11.86
C ILE A 27 -1.54 9.24 -10.44
N TYR A 28 -0.75 8.21 -10.09
CA TYR A 28 -0.07 8.06 -8.80
C TYR A 28 -1.03 8.01 -7.59
N ILE A 29 -2.30 7.72 -7.81
CA ILE A 29 -3.30 7.67 -6.74
C ILE A 29 -3.12 6.43 -5.85
N ALA A 30 -2.57 5.34 -6.41
CA ALA A 30 -2.25 4.12 -5.66
C ALA A 30 -1.04 4.28 -4.73
N ARG A 31 -0.30 5.39 -4.81
CA ARG A 31 0.88 5.60 -3.96
C ARG A 31 0.47 5.63 -2.48
N PRO A 32 1.31 5.11 -1.56
CA PRO A 32 1.05 5.08 -0.12
C PRO A 32 0.57 6.39 0.48
N VAL A 33 1.05 7.54 -0.01
CA VAL A 33 0.64 8.87 0.49
C VAL A 33 -0.84 9.17 0.24
N PHE A 34 -1.42 8.67 -0.85
CA PHE A 34 -2.84 8.83 -1.18
C PHE A 34 -3.66 7.61 -0.73
N ALA A 35 -3.16 6.41 -1.00
CA ALA A 35 -3.85 5.17 -0.69
C ALA A 35 -3.90 4.86 0.82
N GLY A 36 -2.88 5.24 1.59
CA GLY A 36 -2.83 5.04 3.05
C GLY A 36 -3.97 5.73 3.79
N PRO A 37 -4.20 7.05 3.62
CA PRO A 37 -5.37 7.74 4.18
C PRO A 37 -6.70 7.11 3.77
N LEU A 38 -6.83 6.65 2.52
CA LEU A 38 -8.07 6.03 2.03
C LEU A 38 -8.32 4.65 2.67
N VAL A 39 -7.27 3.84 2.84
CA VAL A 39 -7.33 2.61 3.62
C VAL A 39 -7.70 2.92 5.07
N GLY A 40 -7.11 3.96 5.65
CA GLY A 40 -7.45 4.45 6.99
C GLY A 40 -8.92 4.85 7.13
N LEU A 41 -9.45 5.58 6.14
CA LEU A 41 -10.86 5.97 6.09
C LEU A 41 -11.79 4.76 6.04
N LEU A 42 -11.47 3.76 5.20
CA LEU A 42 -12.23 2.51 5.14
C LEU A 42 -12.13 1.70 6.44
N MET A 43 -11.04 1.85 7.18
CA MET A 43 -10.80 1.17 8.45
C MET A 43 -11.31 1.93 9.69
N GLY A 44 -11.66 3.20 9.55
CA GLY A 44 -12.13 4.07 10.64
C GLY A 44 -11.03 4.82 11.38
N ASP A 45 -9.78 4.76 10.91
CA ASP A 45 -8.63 5.47 11.46
C ASP A 45 -7.81 6.15 10.36
N ILE A 46 -8.26 7.35 9.97
CA ILE A 46 -7.62 8.15 8.94
C ILE A 46 -6.27 8.74 9.39
N GLN A 47 -6.09 8.98 10.69
CA GLN A 47 -4.85 9.58 11.21
C GLN A 47 -3.70 8.58 11.10
N THR A 48 -3.90 7.35 11.58
CA THR A 48 -2.92 6.28 11.41
C THR A 48 -2.69 6.00 9.93
N GLY A 49 -3.76 6.00 9.12
CA GLY A 49 -3.66 5.84 7.66
C GLY A 49 -2.75 6.87 6.98
N LEU A 50 -2.89 8.14 7.34
CA LEU A 50 -2.09 9.24 6.80
C LEU A 50 -0.64 9.18 7.26
N LEU A 51 -0.40 8.95 8.55
CA LEU A 51 0.95 8.90 9.10
C LEU A 51 1.75 7.70 8.58
N VAL A 52 1.13 6.53 8.52
CA VAL A 52 1.76 5.33 7.98
C VAL A 52 1.95 5.46 6.46
N GLY A 53 0.93 5.92 5.73
CA GLY A 53 1.02 6.14 4.29
C GLY A 53 2.14 7.10 3.90
N GLY A 54 2.26 8.23 4.59
CA GLY A 54 3.34 9.19 4.38
C GLY A 54 4.72 8.64 4.76
N SER A 55 4.81 7.89 5.86
CA SER A 55 6.08 7.28 6.29
C SER A 55 6.56 6.20 5.32
N VAL A 56 5.64 5.36 4.84
CA VAL A 56 5.93 4.35 3.83
C VAL A 56 6.27 5.00 2.51
N GLU A 57 5.57 6.07 2.09
CA GLU A 57 5.93 6.79 0.88
C GLU A 57 7.40 7.25 0.91
N MET A 58 7.84 7.82 2.04
CA MET A 58 9.23 8.26 2.22
C MET A 58 10.22 7.10 2.09
N MET A 59 9.87 5.92 2.56
CA MET A 59 10.68 4.70 2.41
C MET A 59 10.86 4.29 0.94
N PHE A 60 9.85 4.50 0.09
CA PHE A 60 9.85 4.09 -1.32
C PHE A 60 10.21 5.22 -2.29
N LEU A 61 10.41 6.47 -1.85
CA LEU A 61 10.69 7.64 -2.70
C LEU A 61 11.93 7.49 -3.62
N GLY A 62 12.88 6.62 -3.28
CA GLY A 62 14.06 6.32 -4.10
C GLY A 62 13.92 5.15 -5.08
N GLY A 63 12.81 4.41 -5.03
CA GLY A 63 12.60 3.21 -5.82
C GLY A 63 11.96 3.51 -7.18
N LEU A 64 12.74 4.07 -8.12
CA LEU A 64 12.28 4.23 -9.50
C LEU A 64 12.74 3.05 -10.36
N ALA A 65 11.85 2.57 -11.24
CA ALA A 65 12.19 1.55 -12.22
C ALA A 65 13.14 2.12 -13.27
N MET A 66 14.30 1.48 -13.45
CA MET A 66 15.33 1.90 -14.40
C MET A 66 15.88 0.67 -15.13
N GLY A 67 15.66 0.59 -16.45
CA GLY A 67 16.05 -0.57 -17.25
C GLY A 67 15.30 -1.84 -16.84
N ALA A 68 16.01 -2.92 -16.56
CA ALA A 68 15.42 -4.20 -16.12
C ALA A 68 15.16 -4.29 -14.61
N TYR A 69 15.53 -3.26 -13.84
CA TYR A 69 15.26 -3.21 -12.41
C TYR A 69 13.81 -2.81 -12.15
N SER A 70 13.06 -3.67 -11.46
CA SER A 70 11.75 -3.33 -10.91
C SER A 70 11.90 -3.09 -9.40
N PRO A 71 11.57 -1.89 -8.91
CA PRO A 71 11.65 -1.57 -7.49
C PRO A 71 10.60 -2.38 -6.71
N PRO A 72 10.79 -2.58 -5.40
CA PRO A 72 9.78 -3.19 -4.55
C PRO A 72 8.43 -2.47 -4.67
N ASN A 73 7.33 -3.24 -4.63
CA ASN A 73 5.99 -2.72 -4.89
C ASN A 73 5.50 -1.83 -3.73
N ALA A 74 5.67 -0.52 -3.88
CA ALA A 74 5.25 0.49 -2.90
C ALA A 74 3.72 0.52 -2.72
N TYR A 75 2.97 0.30 -3.79
CA TYR A 75 1.52 0.46 -3.83
C TYR A 75 0.81 -0.54 -2.89
N ILE A 76 0.99 -1.83 -3.16
CA ILE A 76 0.38 -2.90 -2.38
C ILE A 76 1.07 -3.02 -1.01
N GLY A 77 2.40 -2.89 -0.97
CA GLY A 77 3.16 -2.89 0.28
C GLY A 77 2.68 -1.82 1.26
N GLY A 78 2.43 -0.59 0.78
CA GLY A 78 1.95 0.51 1.60
C GLY A 78 0.49 0.39 2.01
N MET A 79 -0.40 -0.06 1.14
CA MET A 79 -1.81 -0.30 1.51
C MET A 79 -1.93 -1.41 2.57
N VAL A 80 -1.21 -2.52 2.38
CA VAL A 80 -1.23 -3.64 3.34
C VAL A 80 -0.52 -3.26 4.64
N GLY A 81 0.63 -2.57 4.57
CA GLY A 81 1.32 -2.05 5.76
C GLY A 81 0.44 -1.11 6.58
N THR A 82 -0.29 -0.22 5.91
CA THR A 82 -1.27 0.66 6.55
C THR A 82 -2.39 -0.12 7.23
N ALA A 83 -2.96 -1.11 6.56
CA ALA A 83 -3.98 -1.96 7.15
C ALA A 83 -3.47 -2.73 8.37
N MET A 84 -2.22 -3.21 8.32
CA MET A 84 -1.57 -3.92 9.44
C MET A 84 -1.30 -3.01 10.64
N ALA A 85 -0.92 -1.75 10.43
CA ALA A 85 -0.80 -0.79 11.53
C ALA A 85 -2.14 -0.57 12.25
N ILE A 86 -3.22 -0.39 11.49
CA ILE A 86 -4.56 -0.16 12.06
C ILE A 86 -5.08 -1.42 12.77
N LEU A 87 -4.86 -2.60 12.17
CA LEU A 87 -5.17 -3.89 12.81
C LEU A 87 -4.40 -4.12 14.12
N SER A 88 -3.19 -3.56 14.22
CA SER A 88 -2.34 -3.63 15.41
C SER A 88 -2.68 -2.56 16.46
N GLY A 89 -3.90 -2.01 16.42
CA GLY A 89 -4.36 -0.99 17.37
C GLY A 89 -3.76 0.39 17.14
N GLY A 90 -3.37 0.70 15.90
CA GLY A 90 -2.74 1.99 15.56
C GLY A 90 -1.22 2.01 15.72
N ASN A 91 -0.58 0.86 15.94
CA ASN A 91 0.88 0.78 16.03
C ASN A 91 1.52 0.97 14.63
N MET A 92 1.99 2.20 14.40
CA MET A 92 2.61 2.61 13.13
C MET A 92 3.88 1.82 12.82
N GLU A 93 4.68 1.47 13.83
CA GLU A 93 5.95 0.77 13.64
C GLU A 93 5.73 -0.61 13.00
N VAL A 94 4.68 -1.32 13.41
CA VAL A 94 4.33 -2.63 12.85
C VAL A 94 4.00 -2.50 11.35
N GLY A 95 3.17 -1.52 10.98
CA GLY A 95 2.80 -1.32 9.58
C GLY A 95 3.97 -0.90 8.70
N ILE A 96 4.80 0.02 9.19
CA ILE A 96 5.98 0.51 8.45
C ILE A 96 7.01 -0.61 8.28
N ALA A 97 7.28 -1.39 9.34
CA ALA A 97 8.24 -2.49 9.30
C ALA A 97 7.81 -3.60 8.31
N LEU A 98 6.50 -3.85 8.20
CA LEU A 98 5.96 -4.87 7.30
C LEU A 98 5.79 -4.38 5.85
N ALA A 99 5.67 -3.08 5.62
CA ALA A 99 5.38 -2.54 4.28
C ALA A 99 6.43 -2.93 3.23
N TYR A 100 7.72 -2.86 3.58
CA TYR A 100 8.81 -3.18 2.66
C TYR A 100 8.93 -4.67 2.31
N PRO A 101 9.00 -5.61 3.27
CA PRO A 101 9.06 -7.04 2.94
C PRO A 101 7.83 -7.48 2.14
N ILE A 102 6.64 -6.94 2.44
CA ILE A 102 5.44 -7.21 1.64
C ILE A 102 5.59 -6.66 0.22
N GLY A 103 6.09 -5.43 0.06
CA GLY A 103 6.35 -4.85 -1.26
C GLY A 103 7.35 -5.67 -2.08
N VAL A 104 8.38 -6.22 -1.45
CA VAL A 104 9.33 -7.15 -2.09
C VAL A 104 8.63 -8.44 -2.52
N LEU A 105 7.84 -9.06 -1.63
CA LEU A 105 7.11 -10.29 -1.94
C LEU A 105 6.14 -10.11 -3.12
N VAL A 106 5.38 -9.02 -3.13
CA VAL A 106 4.47 -8.69 -4.23
C VAL A 106 5.24 -8.49 -5.53
N GLN A 107 6.40 -7.81 -5.48
CA GLN A 107 7.22 -7.62 -6.67
C GLN A 107 7.78 -8.95 -7.19
N MET A 108 8.15 -9.88 -6.31
CA MET A 108 8.57 -11.24 -6.71
C MET A 108 7.43 -12.01 -7.39
N LEU A 109 6.20 -11.87 -6.92
CA LEU A 109 5.03 -12.51 -7.52
C LEU A 109 4.74 -11.94 -8.93
N ASN A 110 4.88 -10.63 -9.12
CA ASN A 110 4.70 -9.98 -10.42
C ASN A 110 5.74 -10.43 -11.47
N TYR A 111 6.87 -11.02 -11.06
CA TYR A 111 7.82 -11.60 -12.02
C TYR A 111 7.38 -12.98 -12.52
N ILE A 112 6.47 -13.65 -11.81
CA ILE A 112 6.03 -15.02 -12.11
C ILE A 112 4.71 -15.01 -12.88
N VAL A 113 3.85 -14.03 -12.62
CA VAL A 113 2.47 -13.92 -13.14
C VAL A 113 2.27 -12.53 -13.73
#